data_AF-N1ZFZ4-F1
#
_entry.id   AF-N1ZFZ4-F1
#
_cell.length_a   1.000
_cell.length_b   1.000
_cell.length_c   1.000
_cell.angle_alpha   90.00
_cell.angle_beta   90.00
_cell.angle_gamma   90.00
#
_symmetry.space_group_name_H-M   'P 1'
#
loop_
_entity.id
_entity.type
_entity.pdbx_description
1 polymer ?
#
loop_
_entity_poly.entity_id
_entity_poly.type
_entity_poly.pdbx_seq_one_letter_code
_entity_poly.pdbx_strand_id
1 'polypeptide(L)'
;MKLKWDRTTISASEVNRYTYCPYQWYFERYYGRSKLFQMSKTKKAEVKLVQSQKTKSKTTAAKTRDAHFARGRAYHAKEYQNFRRKQKIFLFCFTAIIIILIVCVFILLIK
;
A
#
# COMPACT_ATOMS: atom_id res chain seq x y z
N MET A 1 -5.17 -0.10 28.18
CA MET A 1 -6.20 0.31 27.20
C MET A 1 -6.45 -0.88 26.27
N LYS A 2 -7.66 -1.46 26.24
CA LYS A 2 -7.92 -2.74 25.52
C LYS A 2 -8.21 -2.50 24.04
N LEU A 3 -7.53 -3.24 23.16
CA LEU A 3 -7.85 -3.31 21.75
C LEU A 3 -9.26 -3.90 21.56
N LYS A 4 -9.98 -3.49 20.51
CA LYS A 4 -11.26 -4.13 20.18
C LYS A 4 -11.07 -5.64 19.96
N TRP A 5 -9.97 -6.00 19.30
CA TRP A 5 -9.59 -7.39 19.04
C TRP A 5 -8.30 -7.72 19.79
N ASP A 6 -8.45 -8.28 20.98
CA ASP A 6 -7.35 -8.73 21.86
C ASP A 6 -6.91 -10.16 21.51
N ARG A 7 -6.79 -10.44 20.21
CA ARG A 7 -6.33 -11.73 19.70
C ARG A 7 -4.84 -11.64 19.35
N THR A 8 -4.09 -12.64 19.79
CA THR A 8 -2.64 -12.78 19.53
C THR A 8 -2.35 -13.21 18.10
N THR A 9 -3.33 -13.74 17.38
CA THR A 9 -3.18 -14.21 15.99
C THR A 9 -3.58 -13.16 14.97
N ILE A 10 -2.92 -13.17 13.81
CA ILE A 10 -3.18 -12.30 12.67
C ILE A 10 -3.53 -13.19 11.48
N SER A 11 -4.65 -12.91 10.81
CA SER A 11 -5.05 -13.66 9.61
C SER A 11 -4.20 -13.29 8.39
N ALA A 12 -4.08 -14.18 7.41
CA ALA A 12 -3.37 -13.88 6.15
C ALA A 12 -3.92 -12.62 5.44
N SER A 13 -5.24 -12.42 5.49
CA SER A 13 -5.88 -11.22 4.94
C SER A 13 -5.50 -9.93 5.68
N GLU A 14 -5.28 -10.01 7.00
CA GLU A 14 -4.79 -8.88 7.80
C GLU A 14 -3.32 -8.58 7.49
N VAL A 15 -2.49 -9.60 7.30
CA VAL A 15 -1.10 -9.41 6.86
C VAL A 15 -1.09 -8.65 5.55
N ASN A 16 -1.91 -9.06 4.57
CA ASN A 16 -1.98 -8.36 3.28
C ASN A 16 -2.44 -6.89 3.41
N ARG A 17 -3.42 -6.60 4.29
CA ARG A 17 -3.84 -5.21 4.58
C ARG A 17 -2.76 -4.41 5.28
N TYR A 18 -2.02 -5.03 6.20
CA TYR A 18 -0.89 -4.39 6.88
C TYR A 18 0.21 -4.04 5.86
N THR A 19 0.58 -4.98 5.00
CA THR A 19 1.57 -4.77 3.93
C THR A 19 1.15 -3.63 3.00
N TYR A 20 -0.15 -3.51 2.71
CA TYR A 20 -0.67 -2.43 1.87
C TYR A 20 -0.73 -1.07 2.58
N CYS A 21 -1.31 -1.01 3.79
CA CYS A 21 -1.41 0.22 4.57
C CYS A 21 -1.36 -0.06 6.09
N PRO A 22 -0.18 0.06 6.71
CA PRO A 22 0.01 -0.20 8.14
C PRO A 22 -0.87 0.67 9.03
N TYR A 23 -1.03 1.95 8.67
CA TYR A 23 -1.83 2.91 9.44
C TYR A 23 -3.31 2.56 9.48
N GLN A 24 -3.91 2.25 8.32
CA GLN A 24 -5.32 1.89 8.26
C GLN A 24 -5.57 0.58 9.03
N TRP A 25 -4.66 -0.40 8.88
CA TRP A 25 -4.72 -1.67 9.61
C TRP A 25 -4.68 -1.45 11.13
N TYR A 26 -3.75 -0.63 11.63
CA TYR A 26 -3.63 -0.34 13.06
C TYR A 26 -4.92 0.24 13.65
N PHE A 27 -5.48 1.27 12.99
CA PHE A 27 -6.69 1.92 13.47
C PHE A 27 -7.92 1.02 13.35
N GLU A 28 -8.00 0.16 12.32
CA GLU A 28 -9.06 -0.85 12.21
C GLU A 28 -9.00 -1.84 13.38
N ARG A 29 -7.81 -2.26 13.82
CA ARG A 29 -7.64 -3.18 14.96
C ARG A 29 -7.94 -2.51 16.30
N TYR A 30 -7.56 -1.25 16.43
CA TYR A 30 -7.76 -0.47 17.65
C TYR A 30 -9.23 -0.08 17.87
N TYR A 31 -9.86 0.54 16.86
CA TYR A 31 -11.22 1.09 16.98
C TYR A 31 -12.31 0.19 16.40
N GLY A 32 -11.98 -0.66 15.43
CA GLY A 32 -12.94 -1.37 14.60
C GLY A 32 -13.47 -0.54 13.44
N ARG A 33 -13.78 -1.22 12.32
CA ARG A 33 -14.22 -0.59 11.07
C ARG A 33 -15.52 0.23 11.21
N SER A 34 -16.48 -0.25 12.00
CA SER A 34 -17.75 0.44 12.26
C SER A 34 -17.54 1.78 12.98
N LYS A 35 -16.68 1.80 14.00
CA LYS A 35 -16.36 3.01 14.77
C LYS A 35 -15.62 4.03 13.91
N LEU A 36 -14.66 3.58 13.10
CA LEU A 36 -13.97 4.45 12.14
C LEU A 36 -14.94 5.07 11.13
N PHE A 37 -15.89 4.28 10.64
CA PHE A 37 -16.91 4.79 9.73
C PHE A 37 -17.81 5.84 10.40
N GLN A 38 -18.26 5.59 11.63
CA GLN A 38 -19.02 6.57 12.42
C GLN A 38 -18.22 7.84 12.67
N MET A 39 -16.96 7.73 13.11
CA MET A 39 -16.05 8.88 13.28
C MET A 39 -15.85 9.66 11.97
N SER A 40 -15.80 8.97 10.83
CA SER A 40 -15.72 9.64 9.53
C SER A 40 -17.00 10.41 9.19
N LYS A 41 -18.17 9.88 9.56
CA LYS A 41 -19.48 10.51 9.36
C LYS A 41 -19.65 11.72 10.26
N THR A 42 -19.35 11.60 11.55
CA THR A 42 -19.42 12.72 12.50
C THR A 42 -18.44 13.82 12.12
N LYS A 43 -17.18 13.49 11.80
CA LYS A 43 -16.21 14.51 11.34
C LYS A 43 -16.66 15.20 10.05
N LYS A 44 -17.30 14.49 9.12
CA LYS A 44 -17.89 15.09 7.91
C LYS A 44 -19.08 16.00 8.26
N ALA A 45 -19.90 15.63 9.24
CA ALA A 45 -21.03 16.44 9.71
C ALA A 45 -20.54 17.70 10.43
N GLU A 46 -19.57 17.59 11.34
CA GLU A 46 -18.90 18.72 12.00
C GLU A 46 -18.25 19.66 10.98
N VAL A 47 -17.53 19.11 9.99
CA VAL A 47 -16.94 19.91 8.93
C VAL A 47 -18.03 20.60 8.11
N LYS A 48 -19.17 19.96 7.81
CA LYS A 48 -20.29 20.61 7.11
C LYS A 48 -20.89 21.75 7.94
N LEU A 49 -21.02 21.62 9.25
CA LEU A 49 -21.52 22.68 10.13
C LEU A 49 -20.54 23.86 10.18
N VAL A 50 -19.24 23.58 10.29
CA VAL A 50 -18.18 24.61 10.28
C VAL A 50 -18.00 25.23 8.89
N GLN A 51 -18.27 24.48 7.83
CA GLN A 51 -18.23 24.94 6.43
C GLN A 51 -19.27 26.02 6.16
N SER A 52 -20.48 25.84 6.67
CA SER A 52 -21.58 26.81 6.59
C SER A 52 -21.24 28.13 7.27
N GLN A 53 -20.29 28.12 8.22
CA GLN A 53 -19.80 29.28 8.95
C GLN A 53 -18.49 29.89 8.40
N LYS A 54 -17.71 29.13 7.61
CA LYS A 54 -16.40 29.53 7.06
C LYS A 54 -16.37 29.52 5.53
N THR A 55 -17.29 30.23 4.89
CA THR A 55 -17.18 30.62 3.48
C THR A 55 -16.14 31.74 3.30
N LYS A 56 -14.84 31.48 3.60
CA LYS A 56 -13.74 32.30 3.03
C LYS A 56 -12.31 31.73 3.12
N SER A 57 -12.01 30.63 3.84
CA SER A 57 -10.61 30.17 4.02
C SER A 57 -10.31 28.68 3.73
N LYS A 58 -11.10 28.00 2.88
CA LYS A 58 -10.97 26.53 2.70
C LYS A 58 -9.93 26.06 1.67
N THR A 59 -9.26 26.95 0.95
CA THR A 59 -8.47 26.52 -0.21
C THR A 59 -7.15 25.84 0.16
N THR A 60 -6.59 26.12 1.33
CA THR A 60 -5.20 25.73 1.66
C THR A 60 -5.10 24.34 2.30
N ALA A 61 -5.94 24.02 3.31
CA ALA A 61 -5.81 22.78 4.08
C ALA A 61 -6.27 21.50 3.35
N ALA A 62 -7.23 21.62 2.42
CA ALA A 62 -7.64 20.51 1.57
C ALA A 62 -6.51 20.12 0.58
N LYS A 63 -5.85 21.12 0.01
CA LYS A 63 -4.69 20.96 -0.90
C LYS A 63 -3.54 20.19 -0.24
N THR A 64 -3.27 20.47 1.05
CA THR A 64 -2.18 19.81 1.80
C THR A 64 -2.48 18.33 2.07
N ARG A 65 -3.72 17.96 2.39
CA ARG A 65 -4.09 16.55 2.62
C ARG A 65 -3.96 15.71 1.35
N ASP A 66 -4.40 16.24 0.21
CA ASP A 66 -4.29 15.55 -1.07
C ASP A 66 -2.81 15.38 -1.50
N ALA A 67 -1.95 16.32 -1.13
CA ALA A 67 -0.52 16.23 -1.38
C ALA A 67 0.15 15.04 -0.64
N HIS A 68 -0.24 14.76 0.62
CA HIS A 68 0.30 13.61 1.36
C HIS A 68 -0.13 12.27 0.76
N PHE A 69 -1.40 12.15 0.33
CA PHE A 69 -1.87 10.95 -0.36
C PHE A 69 -1.24 10.79 -1.74
N ALA A 70 -1.03 11.88 -2.49
CA ALA A 70 -0.33 11.86 -3.76
C ALA A 70 1.11 11.36 -3.60
N ARG A 71 1.82 11.84 -2.58
CA ARG A 71 3.18 11.39 -2.25
C ARG A 71 3.21 9.91 -1.87
N GLY A 72 2.24 9.43 -1.07
CA GLY A 72 2.11 8.00 -0.74
C GLY A 72 1.87 7.12 -1.98
N ARG A 73 0.94 7.50 -2.85
CA ARG A 73 0.67 6.78 -4.11
C ARG A 73 1.91 6.73 -5.01
N ALA A 74 2.64 7.85 -5.13
CA ALA A 74 3.85 7.92 -5.92
C ALA A 74 4.95 6.98 -5.38
N TYR A 75 5.10 6.90 -4.05
CA TYR A 75 6.04 5.98 -3.41
C TYR A 75 5.71 4.51 -3.72
N HIS A 76 4.45 4.10 -3.56
CA HIS A 76 4.03 2.73 -3.89
C HIS A 76 4.16 2.42 -5.39
N ALA A 77 3.87 3.40 -6.26
CA ALA A 77 4.08 3.23 -7.70
C ALA A 77 5.56 2.99 -8.03
N LYS A 78 6.47 3.75 -7.41
CA LYS A 78 7.93 3.57 -7.60
C LYS A 78 8.42 2.22 -7.10
N GLU A 79 8.01 1.81 -5.89
CA GLU A 79 8.40 0.50 -5.33
C GLU A 79 7.85 -0.65 -6.16
N TYR A 80 6.60 -0.55 -6.64
CA TYR A 80 6.02 -1.54 -7.54
C TYR A 80 6.78 -1.63 -8.87
N GLN A 81 7.19 -0.50 -9.44
CA GLN A 81 8.02 -0.47 -10.65
C GLN A 81 9.40 -1.10 -10.41
N ASN A 82 10.03 -0.83 -9.27
CA ASN A 82 11.31 -1.44 -8.90
C ASN A 82 11.18 -2.96 -8.76
N PHE A 83 10.12 -3.44 -8.11
CA PHE A 83 9.82 -4.87 -8.00
C PHE A 83 9.64 -5.52 -9.39
N ARG A 84 8.83 -4.90 -10.26
CA ARG A 84 8.65 -5.36 -11.65
C ARG A 84 9.96 -5.35 -12.45
N ARG A 85 10.83 -4.37 -12.25
CA ARG A 85 12.16 -4.32 -12.89
C ARG A 85 13.06 -5.45 -12.41
N LYS A 86 13.11 -5.72 -11.10
CA LYS A 86 13.85 -6.86 -10.53
C LYS A 86 13.37 -8.19 -11.10
N GLN A 87 12.06 -8.38 -11.24
CA GLN A 87 11.50 -9.58 -11.88
C GLN A 87 11.95 -9.74 -13.33
N LYS A 88 11.96 -8.65 -14.13
CA LYS A 88 12.43 -8.69 -15.52
C LYS A 88 13.93 -8.99 -15.62
N ILE A 89 14.74 -8.40 -14.75
CA ILE A 89 16.20 -8.68 -14.69
C ILE A 89 16.43 -10.14 -14.36
N PHE A 90 15.74 -10.66 -13.33
CA PHE A 90 15.83 -12.07 -12.96
C PHE A 90 15.45 -12.99 -14.12
N LEU A 91 14.33 -12.71 -14.80
CA LEU A 91 13.89 -13.48 -15.97
C LEU A 91 14.95 -13.48 -17.07
N PHE A 92 15.51 -12.31 -17.39
CA PHE A 92 16.55 -12.18 -18.41
C PHE A 92 17.81 -12.98 -18.06
N CYS A 93 18.33 -12.82 -16.84
CA CYS A 93 19.49 -13.58 -16.35
C CYS A 93 19.22 -15.09 -16.38
N PHE A 94 18.05 -15.52 -15.94
CA PHE A 94 17.65 -16.92 -15.95
C PHE A 94 17.60 -17.49 -17.38
N THR A 95 17.01 -16.76 -18.33
CA THR A 95 16.99 -17.18 -19.74
C THR A 95 18.39 -17.27 -20.35
N ALA A 96 19.29 -16.32 -20.02
CA ALA A 96 20.67 -16.35 -20.51
C ALA A 96 21.43 -17.57 -19.99
N ILE A 97 21.26 -17.93 -18.71
CA ILE A 97 21.86 -19.13 -18.12
C ILE A 97 21.37 -20.40 -18.84
N ILE A 98 20.08 -20.52 -19.13
CA ILE A 98 19.52 -21.66 -19.86
C ILE A 98 20.15 -21.78 -21.26
N ILE A 99 20.27 -20.66 -21.99
CA ILE A 99 20.87 -20.66 -23.32
C ILE A 99 22.33 -21.12 -23.26
N ILE A 100 23.10 -20.62 -22.29
CA ILE A 100 24.50 -21.02 -22.08
C ILE A 100 24.58 -22.54 -21.82
N LEU A 101 23.73 -23.08 -20.94
CA LEU A 101 23.69 -24.51 -20.66
C LEU A 101 23.38 -25.34 -21.90
N ILE A 102 22.42 -24.92 -22.72
CA ILE A 102 22.08 -25.60 -23.98
C ILE A 102 23.28 -25.60 -24.93
N VAL A 103 23.95 -24.46 -25.11
CA VAL A 103 25.14 -24.35 -25.96
C VAL A 103 26.27 -25.24 -25.46
N CYS A 104 26.52 -25.27 -24.14
CA CYS A 104 27.52 -26.17 -23.54
C CYS A 104 27.21 -27.65 -23.81
N VAL A 105 25.95 -28.07 -23.66
CA VAL A 105 25.53 -29.44 -23.96
C VAL A 105 25.72 -29.77 -25.44
N PHE A 106 25.35 -28.86 -26.36
CA PHE A 106 25.57 -29.05 -27.79
C PHE A 106 27.04 -29.20 -28.16
N ILE A 107 27.92 -28.38 -27.58
CA ILE A 107 29.38 -28.49 -27.80
C ILE A 107 29.92 -29.84 -27.31
N LEU A 108 29.44 -30.31 -26.15
CA LEU A 108 29.84 -31.61 -25.60
C LEU A 108 29.32 -32.80 -26.43
N LEU A 109 28.20 -32.66 -27.13
CA LEU A 109 27.64 -33.71 -27.99
C LEU A 109 28.27 -33.77 -29.38
N ILE A 110 28.84 -32.65 -29.85
CA ILE A 110 29.53 -32.56 -31.15
C ILE A 110 31.00 -33.00 -31.04
N LYS A 111 31.57 -32.93 -29.83
CA LYS A 111 32.88 -33.49 -29.50
C LYS A 111 32.79 -34.99 -29.23
#